data_AF-A0A5E6TVH9-F1
#
_entry.id   AF-A0A5E6TVH9-F1
#
_cell.length_a   1.000
_cell.length_b   1.000
_cell.length_c   1.000
_cell.angle_alpha   90.00
_cell.angle_beta   90.00
_cell.angle_gamma   90.00
#
_symmetry.space_group_name_H-M   'P 1'
#
loop_
_entity.id
_entity.type
_entity.pdbx_description
1 polymer ?
#
loop_
_entity_poly.entity_id
_entity_poly.type
_entity_poly.pdbx_seq_one_letter_code
_entity_poly.pdbx_strand_id
1 'polypeptide(L)'
;MWVCSSKKDLKQMPTDVQDVFGYALDLAQSGLKHPDAKPLKGFGGAGVLELIEDFDTNTYRAIYTVRFGSAIYVLHCFQKKSTTGIKTAQSDIDLIRNRLRAAQDHAKGSENDRN
;
A
#
# COMPACT_ATOMS: atom_id res chain seq x y z
N MET A 1 -7.44 -2.62 6.41
CA MET A 1 -6.70 -3.72 7.07
C MET A 1 -5.21 -3.49 6.91
N TRP A 2 -4.42 -3.65 7.96
CA TRP A 2 -2.96 -3.54 7.89
C TRP A 2 -2.34 -4.93 7.79
N VAL A 3 -1.50 -5.18 6.79
CA VAL A 3 -0.85 -6.49 6.62
C VAL A 3 0.53 -6.48 7.27
N CYS A 4 0.78 -7.44 8.16
CA CYS A 4 2.05 -7.64 8.84
C CYS A 4 2.61 -6.34 9.47
N SER A 5 3.86 -5.97 9.13
CA SER A 5 4.56 -4.81 9.70
C SER A 5 4.13 -3.46 9.15
N SER A 6 3.30 -3.41 8.11
CA SER A 6 2.99 -2.18 7.35
C SER A 6 2.59 -0.98 8.23
N LYS A 7 1.76 -1.20 9.26
CA LYS A 7 1.35 -0.13 10.20
C LYS A 7 2.52 0.37 11.05
N LYS A 8 3.39 -0.55 11.50
CA LYS A 8 4.58 -0.20 12.28
C LYS A 8 5.58 0.54 11.41
N ASP A 9 5.72 0.15 10.15
CA ASP A 9 6.63 0.79 9.19
C ASP A 9 6.16 2.21 8.85
N LEU A 10 4.85 2.42 8.65
CA LEU A 10 4.28 3.77 8.48
C LEU A 10 4.58 4.66 9.69
N LYS A 11 4.37 4.16 10.91
CA LYS A 11 4.60 4.93 12.15
C LYS A 11 6.05 5.34 12.39
N GLN A 12 7.00 4.76 11.66
CA GLN A 12 8.43 5.13 11.72
C GLN A 12 8.80 6.21 10.69
N MET A 13 7.88 6.60 9.80
CA MET A 13 8.11 7.65 8.82
C MET A 13 8.00 9.05 9.45
N PRO A 14 8.50 10.11 8.79
CA PRO A 14 8.23 11.49 9.21
C PRO A 14 6.73 11.77 9.34
N THR A 15 6.34 12.65 10.27
CA THR A 15 4.93 12.97 10.54
C THR A 15 4.20 13.44 9.28
N ASP A 16 4.81 14.31 8.48
CA ASP A 16 4.22 14.82 7.24
C ASP A 16 3.89 13.69 6.25
N VAL A 17 4.77 12.70 6.14
CA VAL A 17 4.55 11.50 5.31
C VAL A 17 3.42 10.64 5.89
N GLN A 18 3.34 10.50 7.22
CA GLN A 18 2.26 9.77 7.89
C GLN A 18 0.91 10.43 7.64
N ASP A 19 0.84 11.76 7.66
CA ASP A 19 -0.39 12.52 7.45
C ASP A 19 -0.90 12.38 6.02
N VAL A 20 -0.03 12.53 5.01
CA VAL A 20 -0.40 12.34 3.60
C VAL A 20 -0.86 10.91 3.33
N PHE A 21 -0.08 9.91 3.76
CA PHE A 21 -0.47 8.52 3.56
C PHE A 21 -1.72 8.15 4.34
N GLY A 22 -1.87 8.64 5.57
CA GLY A 22 -3.06 8.42 6.41
C GLY A 22 -4.31 8.96 5.74
N TYR A 23 -4.28 10.21 5.27
CA TYR A 23 -5.40 10.83 4.56
C TYR A 23 -5.75 10.08 3.27
N ALA A 24 -4.75 9.74 2.45
CA ALA A 24 -4.97 9.01 1.21
C ALA A 24 -5.58 7.60 1.44
N LEU A 25 -5.16 6.91 2.50
CA LEU A 25 -5.71 5.61 2.87
C LEU A 25 -7.14 5.71 3.43
N ASP A 26 -7.46 6.79 4.16
CA ASP A 26 -8.81 7.06 4.64
C ASP A 26 -9.79 7.33 3.48
N LEU A 27 -9.36 8.14 2.50
CA LEU A 27 -10.10 8.33 1.25
C LEU A 27 -10.35 7.01 0.53
N ALA A 28 -9.31 6.18 0.40
CA ALA A 28 -9.41 4.87 -0.24
C ALA A 28 -10.40 3.94 0.48
N GLN A 29 -10.43 3.96 1.80
CA GLN A 29 -11.38 3.18 2.60
C GLN A 29 -12.83 3.67 2.42
N SER A 30 -13.01 4.97 2.20
CA SER A 30 -14.28 5.61 1.85
C SER A 30 -14.71 5.41 0.40
N GLY A 31 -13.92 4.69 -0.41
CA GLY A 31 -14.19 4.44 -1.83
C GLY A 31 -13.79 5.59 -2.76
N LEU A 32 -13.13 6.61 -2.23
CA LEU A 32 -12.52 7.70 -2.99
C LEU A 32 -11.07 7.33 -3.36
N LYS A 33 -10.42 8.15 -4.17
CA LYS A 33 -9.05 7.92 -4.60
C LYS A 33 -8.25 9.20 -4.45
N HIS A 34 -7.13 9.13 -3.73
CA HIS A 34 -6.17 10.23 -3.67
C HIS A 34 -5.62 10.52 -5.08
N PRO A 35 -5.46 11.80 -5.49
CA PRO A 35 -4.98 12.16 -6.82
C PRO A 35 -3.63 11.51 -7.16
N ASP A 36 -2.72 11.42 -6.18
CA ASP A 36 -1.39 10.84 -6.39
C ASP A 36 -1.33 9.31 -6.31
N ALA A 37 -2.45 8.65 -6.00
CA ALA A 37 -2.51 7.20 -6.02
C ALA A 37 -2.46 6.67 -7.46
N LYS A 38 -1.47 5.82 -7.76
CA LYS A 38 -1.28 5.26 -9.10
C LYS A 38 -1.18 3.74 -9.09
N PRO A 39 -1.63 3.05 -10.16
CA PRO A 39 -1.45 1.61 -10.28
C PRO A 39 0.02 1.21 -10.20
N LEU A 40 0.30 0.24 -9.33
CA LEU A 40 1.63 -0.36 -9.25
C LEU A 40 1.84 -1.29 -10.44
N LYS A 41 2.84 -0.99 -11.28
CA LYS A 41 3.14 -1.78 -12.48
C LYS A 41 3.51 -3.23 -12.12
N GLY A 42 3.06 -4.19 -12.92
CA GLY A 42 3.39 -5.60 -12.76
C GLY A 42 2.47 -6.41 -11.84
N PHE A 43 1.36 -5.82 -11.36
CA PHE A 43 0.38 -6.47 -10.48
C PHE A 43 -0.99 -6.71 -11.15
N GLY A 44 -0.98 -7.12 -12.43
CA GLY A 44 -2.18 -7.66 -13.10
C GLY A 44 -3.34 -6.68 -13.33
N GLY A 45 -3.15 -5.37 -13.15
CA GLY A 45 -4.18 -4.35 -13.37
C GLY A 45 -4.21 -3.27 -12.28
N ALA A 46 -5.32 -2.55 -12.15
CA ALA A 46 -5.51 -1.48 -11.17
C ALA A 46 -5.76 -1.97 -9.73
N GLY A 47 -5.57 -3.26 -9.45
CA GLY A 47 -5.90 -3.87 -8.16
C GLY A 47 -4.95 -3.52 -7.01
N VAL A 48 -3.74 -3.03 -7.34
CA VAL A 48 -2.74 -2.58 -6.39
C VAL A 48 -2.33 -1.16 -6.75
N LEU A 49 -2.40 -0.26 -5.77
CA LEU A 49 -2.06 1.15 -5.90
C LEU A 49 -0.83 1.47 -5.05
N GLU A 50 -0.04 2.43 -5.51
CA GLU A 50 1.06 3.04 -4.76
C GLU A 50 0.79 4.53 -4.53
N LEU A 51 1.11 5.00 -3.33
CA LEU A 51 1.34 6.41 -3.00
C LEU A 51 2.84 6.64 -2.93
N ILE A 52 3.28 7.81 -3.35
CA ILE A 52 4.67 8.25 -3.28
C ILE A 52 4.68 9.62 -2.63
N GLU A 53 5.51 9.80 -1.61
CA GLU A 53 5.73 11.08 -0.95
C GLU A 53 7.22 11.32 -0.80
N ASP A 54 7.70 12.51 -1.17
CA ASP A 54 9.10 12.90 -1.01
C ASP A 54 9.23 13.81 0.21
N PHE A 55 10.19 13.51 1.09
CA PHE A 55 10.46 14.33 2.28
C PHE A 55 11.97 14.46 2.53
N ASP A 56 12.42 15.71 2.70
CA ASP A 56 13.82 16.15 2.83
C ASP A 56 14.71 15.74 1.64
N THR A 57 15.07 14.47 1.54
CA THR A 57 15.85 13.89 0.43
C THR A 57 15.43 12.46 0.09
N ASN A 58 14.38 11.97 0.75
CA ASN A 58 13.96 10.58 0.75
C ASN A 58 12.59 10.42 0.10
N THR A 59 12.43 9.36 -0.69
CA THR A 59 11.13 8.97 -1.25
C THR A 59 10.53 7.86 -0.41
N TYR A 60 9.32 8.07 0.09
CA TYR A 60 8.52 7.09 0.81
C TYR A 60 7.42 6.55 -0.09
N ARG A 61 7.03 5.30 0.12
CA ARG A 61 5.91 4.68 -0.59
C ARG A 61 5.00 3.91 0.34
N ALA A 62 3.70 3.98 0.05
CA ALA A 62 2.69 3.10 0.64
C ALA A 62 1.97 2.34 -0.46
N ILE A 63 1.91 1.02 -0.33
CA ILE A 63 1.31 0.10 -1.29
C ILE A 63 0.06 -0.49 -0.66
N TYR A 64 -1.07 -0.39 -1.36
CA TYR A 64 -2.34 -0.89 -0.87
C TYR A 64 -3.20 -1.44 -2.01
N THR A 65 -4.19 -2.25 -1.67
CA THR A 65 -5.13 -2.80 -2.65
C THR A 65 -6.28 -1.85 -2.90
N VAL A 66 -6.90 -1.96 -4.07
CA VAL A 66 -8.30 -1.55 -4.18
C VAL A 66 -9.16 -2.35 -3.20
N ARG A 67 -10.36 -1.84 -2.91
CA ARG A 67 -11.24 -2.44 -1.92
C ARG A 67 -11.65 -3.86 -2.33
N PHE A 68 -11.40 -4.83 -1.46
CA PHE A 68 -12.01 -6.16 -1.52
C PHE A 68 -13.20 -6.17 -0.57
N GLY A 69 -14.42 -6.34 -1.09
CA GLY A 69 -15.65 -6.26 -0.29
C GLY A 69 -15.81 -4.90 0.39
N SER A 70 -15.52 -4.82 1.69
CA SER A 70 -15.62 -3.61 2.52
C SER A 70 -14.29 -3.03 3.02
N ALA A 71 -13.15 -3.63 2.67
CA ALA A 71 -11.84 -3.22 3.21
C ALA A 71 -10.79 -3.02 2.13
N ILE A 72 -9.93 -2.02 2.33
CA ILE A 72 -8.62 -1.95 1.66
C ILE A 72 -7.57 -2.70 2.48
N TYR A 73 -6.53 -3.20 1.83
CA TYR A 73 -5.40 -3.83 2.50
C TYR A 73 -4.14 -3.02 2.26
N VAL A 74 -3.53 -2.49 3.32
CA VAL A 74 -2.22 -1.84 3.26
C VAL A 74 -1.15 -2.92 3.31
N LEU A 75 -0.46 -3.11 2.20
CA LEU A 75 0.48 -4.21 2.00
C LEU A 75 1.87 -3.84 2.48
N HIS A 76 2.37 -2.64 2.19
CA HIS A 76 3.74 -2.27 2.50
C HIS A 76 3.90 -0.77 2.61
N CYS A 77 4.70 -0.32 3.57
CA CYS A 77 5.09 1.08 3.73
C CYS A 77 6.61 1.09 3.88
N PHE A 78 7.34 1.80 3.02
CA PHE A 78 8.80 1.79 3.05
C PHE A 78 9.40 3.09 2.54
N GLN A 79 10.59 3.41 3.05
CA GLN A 79 11.49 4.39 2.45
C GLN A 79 12.30 3.70 1.35
N LYS A 80 12.32 4.31 0.17
CA LYS A 80 13.14 3.86 -0.93
C LYS A 80 14.62 4.11 -0.62
N LYS A 81 15.44 3.05 -0.70
CA LYS A 81 16.86 3.10 -0.31
C LYS A 81 17.79 3.77 -1.32
N SER A 82 17.37 3.93 -2.58
CA SER A 82 18.17 4.54 -3.65
C SER A 82 17.50 5.79 -4.17
N THR A 83 18.26 6.89 -4.27
CA THR A 83 17.81 8.17 -4.81
C THR A 83 17.79 8.20 -6.34
N THR A 84 18.47 7.28 -7.03
CA THR A 84 18.74 7.36 -8.48
C THR A 84 17.90 6.43 -9.37
N GLY A 85 17.25 5.39 -8.82
CA GLY A 85 16.42 4.48 -9.63
C GLY A 85 14.92 4.76 -9.49
N ILE A 86 14.12 4.77 -10.56
CA ILE A 86 12.65 4.95 -10.45
C ILE A 86 11.96 3.66 -9.95
N LYS A 87 12.58 2.50 -10.19
CA LYS A 87 12.03 1.18 -9.91
C LYS A 87 12.05 0.85 -8.41
N THR A 88 10.98 0.22 -7.95
CA THR A 88 10.92 -0.46 -6.65
C THR A 88 11.90 -1.64 -6.66
N ALA A 89 12.60 -1.87 -5.55
CA ALA A 89 13.55 -2.98 -5.45
C ALA A 89 12.84 -4.33 -5.59
N GLN A 90 13.49 -5.33 -6.19
CA GLN A 90 12.88 -6.64 -6.42
C GLN A 90 12.42 -7.30 -5.12
N SER A 91 13.18 -7.13 -4.03
CA SER A 91 12.82 -7.62 -2.69
C SER A 91 11.50 -7.04 -2.18
N ASP A 92 11.24 -5.75 -2.42
CA ASP A 92 9.98 -5.11 -2.04
C ASP A 92 8.83 -5.62 -2.92
N ILE A 93 9.06 -5.81 -4.22
CA ILE A 93 8.07 -6.38 -5.14
C ILE A 93 7.66 -7.79 -4.69
N ASP A 94 8.61 -8.64 -4.34
CA ASP A 94 8.32 -10.02 -3.91
C ASP A 94 7.60 -10.04 -2.56
N LEU A 95 7.97 -9.14 -1.63
CA LEU A 95 7.25 -8.97 -0.37
C LEU A 95 5.79 -8.52 -0.60
N ILE A 96 5.57 -7.56 -1.49
CA ILE A 96 4.22 -7.08 -1.86
C ILE A 96 3.39 -8.23 -2.44
N ARG A 97 3.96 -9.07 -3.32
CA ARG A 97 3.25 -10.24 -3.88
C ARG A 97 2.81 -11.23 -2.79
N ASN A 98 3.72 -11.55 -1.87
CA ASN A 98 3.41 -12.47 -0.77
C ASN A 98 2.30 -11.91 0.14
N ARG A 99 2.38 -10.62 0.48
CA ARG A 99 1.36 -9.95 1.30
C ARG A 99 0.02 -9.79 0.57
N LEU A 100 0.04 -9.56 -0.74
CA LEU A 100 -1.17 -9.51 -1.56
C LEU A 100 -1.90 -10.86 -1.55
N ARG A 101 -1.17 -11.97 -1.71
CA ARG A 101 -1.75 -13.31 -1.64
C ARG A 101 -2.43 -13.55 -0.29
N ALA A 102 -1.75 -13.22 0.81
CA ALA A 102 -2.33 -13.34 2.15
C ALA A 102 -3.60 -12.47 2.33
N ALA A 103 -3.61 -11.26 1.77
CA ALA A 103 -4.78 -10.39 1.79
C ALA A 103 -5.96 -10.96 0.97
N GLN A 104 -5.69 -11.56 -0.20
CA GLN A 104 -6.70 -12.21 -1.03
C GLN A 104 -7.29 -13.45 -0.35
N ASP A 105 -6.45 -14.27 0.26
CA ASP A 105 -6.90 -15.47 0.99
C ASP A 105 -7.77 -15.09 2.20
N HIS A 106 -7.38 -14.04 2.95
CA HIS A 106 -8.21 -13.49 4.02
C HIS A 106 -9.55 -12.93 3.50
N ALA A 107 -9.53 -12.18 2.39
CA ALA A 107 -10.74 -11.62 1.81
C ALA A 107 -11.73 -12.72 1.39
N LYS A 108 -11.24 -13.77 0.71
CA LYS A 108 -12.06 -14.92 0.29
C LYS A 108 -12.68 -15.66 1.48
N GLY A 109 -11.90 -15.91 2.54
CA GLY A 109 -12.43 -16.52 3.76
C GLY A 109 -13.54 -15.68 4.39
N SER A 110 -13.35 -14.37 4.46
CA SER A 110 -14.35 -13.44 5.02
C SER A 110 -15.60 -13.26 4.15
N GLU A 111 -15.51 -13.47 2.84
CA GLU A 111 -16.67 -13.47 1.94
C GLU A 111 -17.47 -14.77 2.08
N ASN A 112 -16.80 -15.90 2.27
CA ASN A 112 -17.44 -17.21 2.43
C ASN A 112 -18.18 -17.35 3.76
N ASP A 113 -17.78 -16.62 4.81
CA ASP A 113 -18.48 -16.56 6.10
C ASP A 113 -19.72 -15.65 6.10
N ARG A 114 -19.87 -14.79 5.07
CA ARG A 114 -20.98 -13.82 4.93
C ARG A 114 -22.12 -14.31 4.04
N ASN A 115 -21.97 -15.47 3.41
CA ASN A 115 -22.91 -16.06 2.45
C ASN A 115 -23.54 -17.32 3.01
#